data_AF-A0A1X7LJF9-F1
#
_entry.id   AF-A0A1X7LJF9-F1
#
_cell.length_a   1.000
_cell.length_b   1.000
_cell.length_c   1.000
_cell.angle_alpha   90.00
_cell.angle_beta   90.00
_cell.angle_gamma   90.00
#
_symmetry.space_group_name_H-M   'P 1'
#
loop_
_entity.id
_entity.type
_entity.pdbx_description
1 polymer ?
#
loop_
_entity_poly.entity_id
_entity_poly.type
_entity_poly.pdbx_seq_one_letter_code
_entity_poly.pdbx_strand_id
1 'polypeptide(L)'
;MFQKISTRTITNSDKAIRNRSAESADLNGSFSTHAAGRSIPYYLKLRQGAIIKTISGSGRLVEASQGVNFDEIATWSYNQLCLIRQGGGVKDFLDYFAKQKELSEVLSCTVPNAFLIESTSLYEKLQSEDAKLKYKLPDGTEGILNGKQVNRLLRKLERVYEIKPDLTISAPLGKAKIRINNKTLTIDSTILKKIKVSYNAKDITLQSFIFKNGLYSITFADPRYMYFMGNCFENSSGISEINNILEMLVPKANIQNVSSEKGILLGGMTQFSNGSMFDVVENIHSGDDYIFCDDLGNEWADHITFNKSESCICFIHSKHGDKSTSASKLHDVVGQGIKNLGYMYFNTSDFTDKIRSKLRKNYIGVYNKKSVSTKIKK
;
A
#
# COMPACT_ATOMS: atom_id res chain seq x y z
N MET A 1 15.89 9.67 -3.85
CA MET A 1 14.85 9.77 -2.79
C MET A 1 13.50 10.02 -3.44
N PHE A 2 12.50 9.22 -3.08
CA PHE A 2 11.12 9.40 -3.55
C PHE A 2 10.46 10.45 -2.66
N GLN A 3 10.06 11.60 -3.19
CA GLN A 3 9.51 12.69 -2.38
C GLN A 3 7.99 12.69 -2.32
N LYS A 4 7.34 12.36 -3.45
CA LYS A 4 5.87 12.37 -3.54
C LYS A 4 5.39 11.23 -4.43
N ILE A 5 4.29 10.61 -4.04
CA ILE A 5 3.60 9.60 -4.84
C ILE A 5 2.11 9.83 -4.78
N SER A 6 1.41 9.68 -5.91
CA SER A 6 -0.04 9.57 -5.96
C SER A 6 -0.44 8.26 -6.62
N THR A 7 -1.39 7.57 -6.00
CA THR A 7 -1.79 6.22 -6.38
C THR A 7 -3.30 6.08 -6.50
N ARG A 8 -3.76 5.26 -7.44
CA ARG A 8 -5.15 4.83 -7.63
C ARG A 8 -5.29 3.37 -7.23
N THR A 9 -6.12 3.07 -6.23
CA THR A 9 -6.41 1.69 -5.80
C THR A 9 -7.14 0.92 -6.90
N ILE A 10 -6.83 -0.36 -7.11
CA ILE A 10 -7.55 -1.29 -8.01
C ILE A 10 -8.91 -1.62 -7.37
N THR A 11 -9.87 -0.72 -7.60
CA THR A 11 -11.27 -0.85 -7.14
C THR A 11 -12.13 0.26 -7.75
N ASN A 12 -13.40 -0.06 -7.99
CA ASN A 12 -14.45 0.89 -8.33
C ASN A 12 -15.44 1.11 -7.17
N SER A 13 -15.31 0.38 -6.04
CA SER A 13 -16.23 0.48 -4.91
C SER A 13 -16.38 1.94 -4.43
N ASP A 14 -17.61 2.30 -4.09
CA ASP A 14 -17.98 3.59 -3.49
C ASP A 14 -17.59 3.68 -2.00
N LYS A 15 -17.40 2.54 -1.34
CA LYS A 15 -16.96 2.45 0.06
C LYS A 15 -15.44 2.43 0.22
N ALA A 16 -14.69 2.34 -0.87
CA ALA A 16 -13.24 2.25 -0.85
C ALA A 16 -12.57 3.59 -1.12
N ILE A 17 -11.41 3.82 -0.49
CA ILE A 17 -10.54 4.95 -0.86
C ILE A 17 -9.94 4.67 -2.24
N ARG A 18 -10.35 5.47 -3.23
CA ARG A 18 -9.94 5.33 -4.63
C ARG A 18 -8.56 5.91 -4.90
N ASN A 19 -8.27 7.12 -4.39
CA ASN A 19 -7.00 7.82 -4.59
C ASN A 19 -6.32 8.12 -3.26
N ARG A 20 -4.98 8.02 -3.23
CA ARG A 20 -4.13 8.46 -2.11
C ARG A 20 -2.93 9.22 -2.65
N SER A 21 -2.47 10.21 -1.89
CA SER A 21 -1.21 10.90 -2.15
C SER A 21 -0.41 10.98 -0.86
N ALA A 22 0.88 10.72 -0.94
CA ALA A 22 1.81 10.80 0.19
C ALA A 22 3.05 11.61 -0.19
N GLU A 23 3.61 12.33 0.78
CA GLU A 23 4.79 13.17 0.61
C GLU A 23 5.70 13.04 1.85
N SER A 24 7.00 12.91 1.62
CA SER A 24 8.05 12.80 2.66
C SER A 24 9.38 13.31 2.10
N ALA A 25 10.38 13.50 2.98
CA ALA A 25 11.76 13.74 2.55
C ALA A 25 12.29 12.56 1.74
N ASP A 26 12.05 11.33 2.22
CA ASP A 26 12.16 10.09 1.46
C ASP A 26 11.01 9.14 1.83
N LEU A 27 10.25 8.74 0.82
CA LEU A 27 9.16 7.77 0.94
C LEU A 27 9.69 6.35 1.05
N ASN A 28 10.93 6.10 0.63
CA ASN A 28 11.55 4.80 0.88
C ASN A 28 11.71 4.60 2.40
N GLY A 29 11.20 3.50 2.93
CA GLY A 29 11.16 3.22 4.37
C GLY A 29 10.10 3.98 5.19
N SER A 30 9.53 5.08 4.67
CA SER A 30 8.46 5.84 5.35
C SER A 30 7.06 5.50 4.84
N PHE A 31 6.95 5.07 3.57
CA PHE A 31 5.67 4.70 2.98
C PHE A 31 5.30 3.28 3.37
N SER A 32 4.10 3.09 3.92
CA SER A 32 3.58 1.75 4.20
C SER A 32 3.37 0.97 2.89
N THR A 33 4.16 -0.09 2.68
CA THR A 33 4.02 -0.98 1.51
C THR A 33 2.86 -1.95 1.65
N HIS A 34 2.14 -1.95 2.77
CA HIS A 34 1.00 -2.82 2.99
C HIS A 34 -0.11 -2.55 1.96
N ALA A 35 -0.45 -3.57 1.18
CA ALA A 35 -1.41 -3.49 0.08
C ALA A 35 -1.03 -2.48 -1.02
N ALA A 36 0.23 -2.07 -1.10
CA ALA A 36 0.74 -1.22 -2.17
C ALA A 36 0.57 -1.88 -3.54
N GLY A 37 0.58 -3.21 -3.62
CA GLY A 37 0.38 -3.94 -4.88
C GLY A 37 -1.01 -3.78 -5.49
N ARG A 38 -1.99 -3.31 -4.70
CA ARG A 38 -3.31 -2.89 -5.18
C ARG A 38 -3.35 -1.44 -5.65
N SER A 39 -2.24 -0.72 -5.58
CA SER A 39 -2.18 0.72 -5.84
C SER A 39 -1.42 0.99 -7.13
N ILE A 40 -2.07 1.64 -8.09
CA ILE A 40 -1.49 2.03 -9.38
C ILE A 40 -0.85 3.41 -9.21
N PRO A 41 0.49 3.53 -9.31
CA PRO A 41 1.16 4.82 -9.24
C PRO A 41 0.90 5.59 -10.52
N TYR A 42 0.32 6.78 -10.39
CA TYR A 42 0.06 7.66 -11.53
C TYR A 42 0.77 9.01 -11.42
N TYR A 43 1.42 9.28 -10.30
CA TYR A 43 2.30 10.44 -10.15
C TYR A 43 3.45 10.11 -9.22
N LEU A 44 4.67 10.46 -9.62
CA LEU A 44 5.88 10.27 -8.83
C LEU A 44 6.74 11.53 -8.91
N LYS A 45 7.30 11.96 -7.79
CA LYS A 45 8.34 13.00 -7.70
C LYS A 45 9.57 12.39 -7.04
N LEU A 46 10.68 12.39 -7.77
CA LEU A 46 11.97 11.85 -7.36
C LEU A 46 13.00 12.99 -7.27
N ARG A 47 13.81 12.98 -6.21
CA ARG A 47 14.98 13.85 -6.08
C ARG A 47 16.27 13.04 -6.19
N GLN A 48 17.18 13.51 -7.04
CA GLN A 48 18.54 13.01 -7.22
C GLN A 48 19.51 14.19 -7.09
N GLY A 49 20.03 14.42 -5.87
CA GLY A 49 20.82 15.61 -5.57
C GLY A 49 20.02 16.91 -5.80
N ALA A 50 20.53 17.78 -6.68
CA ALA A 50 19.87 19.03 -7.07
C ALA A 50 18.74 18.83 -8.12
N ILE A 51 18.68 17.68 -8.77
CA ILE A 51 17.75 17.41 -9.88
C ILE A 51 16.43 16.84 -9.32
N ILE A 52 15.31 17.38 -9.80
CA ILE A 52 13.97 16.85 -9.50
C ILE A 52 13.38 16.26 -10.78
N LYS A 53 13.02 14.98 -10.72
CA LYS A 53 12.33 14.27 -11.79
C LYS A 53 10.89 14.02 -11.38
N THR A 54 9.95 14.30 -12.27
CA THR A 54 8.53 14.05 -12.06
C THR A 54 8.01 13.14 -13.17
N ILE A 55 7.29 12.09 -12.80
CA ILE A 55 6.60 11.20 -13.73
C ILE A 55 5.10 11.37 -13.51
N SER A 56 4.37 11.62 -14.59
CA SER A 56 2.91 11.72 -14.56
C SER A 56 2.25 10.50 -15.20
N GLY A 57 0.96 10.29 -14.97
CA GLY A 57 0.22 9.12 -15.47
C GLY A 57 0.04 9.08 -16.98
N SER A 58 0.46 10.13 -17.69
CA SER A 58 0.61 10.13 -19.16
C SER A 58 1.92 9.49 -19.64
N GLY A 59 2.75 8.98 -18.73
CA GLY A 59 4.09 8.46 -19.02
C GLY A 59 5.13 9.55 -19.29
N ARG A 60 4.77 10.84 -19.13
CA ARG A 60 5.72 11.95 -19.30
C ARG A 60 6.64 12.06 -18.10
N LEU A 61 7.95 11.98 -18.38
CA LEU A 61 9.03 12.35 -17.48
C LEU A 61 9.39 13.82 -17.70
N VAL A 62 9.40 14.60 -16.63
CA VAL A 62 9.84 15.99 -16.62
C VAL A 62 11.00 16.10 -15.65
N GLU A 63 12.14 16.60 -16.12
CA GLU A 63 13.29 16.91 -15.29
C GLU A 63 13.36 18.44 -15.09
N ALA A 64 13.37 18.86 -13.83
CA ALA A 64 13.66 20.23 -13.45
C ALA A 64 15.13 20.31 -13.03
N SER A 65 15.93 20.98 -13.87
CA SER A 65 17.35 21.23 -13.68
C SER A 65 17.65 22.72 -13.97
N GLN A 66 18.85 23.17 -13.57
CA GLN A 66 19.34 24.49 -13.95
C GLN A 66 19.69 24.52 -15.44
N GLY A 67 19.84 25.72 -16.01
CA GLY A 67 20.31 25.85 -17.40
C GLY A 67 21.67 25.19 -17.57
N VAL A 68 21.77 24.29 -18.55
CA VAL A 68 22.97 23.52 -18.88
C VAL A 68 23.43 23.83 -20.30
N ASN A 69 24.73 23.69 -20.56
CA ASN A 69 25.30 23.88 -21.89
C ASN A 69 25.08 22.63 -22.79
N PHE A 70 25.43 22.74 -24.07
CA PHE A 70 25.21 21.66 -25.03
C PHE A 70 25.99 20.37 -24.69
N ASP A 71 27.24 20.48 -24.25
CA ASP A 71 28.08 19.32 -23.92
C ASP A 71 27.54 18.56 -22.71
N GLU A 72 26.98 19.29 -21.74
CA GLU A 72 26.27 18.73 -20.59
C GLU A 72 25.01 17.97 -21.02
N ILE A 73 24.25 18.47 -22.01
CA ILE A 73 23.08 17.77 -22.58
C ILE A 73 23.51 16.48 -23.29
N ALA A 74 24.59 16.52 -24.07
CA ALA A 74 25.13 15.34 -24.75
C ALA A 74 25.57 14.27 -23.74
N THR A 75 26.27 14.70 -22.69
CA THR A 75 26.72 13.84 -21.59
C THR A 75 25.54 13.25 -20.82
N TRP A 76 24.53 14.06 -20.49
CA TRP A 76 23.30 13.60 -19.85
C TRP A 76 22.59 12.54 -20.70
N SER A 77 22.48 12.77 -22.01
CA SER A 77 21.84 11.84 -22.94
C SER A 77 22.58 10.50 -23.01
N TYR A 78 23.91 10.54 -23.08
CA TYR A 78 24.76 9.35 -23.02
C TYR A 78 24.57 8.57 -21.71
N ASN A 79 24.52 9.28 -20.57
CA ASN A 79 24.29 8.67 -19.27
C ASN A 79 22.90 8.00 -19.18
N GLN A 80 21.85 8.61 -19.74
CA GLN A 80 20.53 7.98 -19.80
C GLN A 80 20.55 6.69 -20.63
N LEU A 81 21.26 6.67 -21.76
CA LEU A 81 21.43 5.46 -22.58
C LEU A 81 22.16 4.35 -21.83
N CYS A 82 23.23 4.69 -21.11
CA CYS A 82 23.96 3.75 -20.27
C CYS A 82 23.05 3.15 -19.18
N LEU A 83 22.26 3.97 -18.49
CA LEU A 83 21.32 3.51 -17.47
C LEU A 83 20.27 2.55 -18.04
N ILE A 84 19.73 2.84 -19.23
CA ILE A 84 18.77 1.96 -19.92
C ILE A 84 19.43 0.63 -20.27
N ARG A 85 20.66 0.65 -20.80
CA ARG A 85 21.41 -0.56 -21.17
C ARG A 85 21.77 -1.44 -19.97
N GLN A 86 22.08 -0.82 -18.84
CA GLN A 86 22.46 -1.52 -17.61
C GLN A 86 21.26 -2.01 -16.79
N GLY A 87 20.02 -1.81 -17.28
CA GLY A 87 18.80 -2.32 -16.66
C GLY A 87 18.21 -1.46 -15.53
N GLY A 88 18.84 -0.32 -15.22
CA GLY A 88 18.52 0.50 -14.05
C GLY A 88 18.91 -0.18 -12.74
N GLY A 89 19.37 0.61 -11.76
CA GLY A 89 19.68 0.11 -10.42
C GLY A 89 18.47 -0.52 -9.72
N VAL A 90 18.75 -1.25 -8.64
CA VAL A 90 17.81 -2.00 -7.80
C VAL A 90 16.47 -1.27 -7.62
N LYS A 91 15.36 -1.90 -8.04
CA LYS A 91 14.02 -1.32 -8.21
C LYS A 91 13.09 -1.52 -6.99
N ASP A 92 13.63 -1.61 -5.78
CA ASP A 92 12.87 -2.10 -4.61
C ASP A 92 11.56 -1.35 -4.37
N PHE A 93 11.54 -0.02 -4.48
CA PHE A 93 10.36 0.76 -4.10
C PHE A 93 9.16 0.62 -5.06
N LEU A 94 9.38 0.60 -6.38
CA LEU A 94 8.27 0.57 -7.33
C LEU A 94 7.71 -0.84 -7.55
N ASP A 95 8.50 -1.87 -7.22
CA ASP A 95 8.09 -3.26 -7.33
C ASP A 95 6.97 -3.64 -6.34
N TYR A 96 6.76 -2.82 -5.29
CA TYR A 96 5.64 -2.97 -4.37
C TYR A 96 4.28 -2.59 -4.97
N PHE A 97 4.23 -1.90 -6.10
CA PHE A 97 3.00 -1.36 -6.65
C PHE A 97 2.41 -2.23 -7.76
N ALA A 98 1.17 -1.93 -8.16
CA ALA A 98 0.50 -2.63 -9.25
C ALA A 98 1.32 -2.56 -10.55
N LYS A 99 1.42 -3.69 -11.25
CA LYS A 99 2.26 -3.83 -12.44
C LYS A 99 1.44 -3.60 -13.71
N GLN A 100 2.03 -2.95 -14.71
CA GLN A 100 1.39 -2.78 -16.00
C GLN A 100 1.32 -4.14 -16.74
N LYS A 101 0.22 -4.38 -17.44
CA LYS A 101 -0.04 -5.60 -18.22
C LYS A 101 -0.60 -5.22 -19.59
N GLU A 102 -0.31 -6.02 -20.61
CA GLU A 102 -0.85 -5.81 -21.95
C GLU A 102 -2.36 -6.04 -21.98
N LEU A 103 -3.11 -5.15 -22.65
CA LEU A 103 -4.57 -5.22 -22.70
C LEU A 103 -5.07 -6.51 -23.36
N SER A 104 -4.38 -6.97 -24.43
CA SER A 104 -4.72 -8.22 -25.13
C SER A 104 -4.59 -9.44 -24.22
N GLU A 105 -3.56 -9.47 -23.37
CA GLU A 105 -3.36 -10.56 -22.40
C GLU A 105 -4.48 -10.56 -21.36
N VAL A 106 -4.84 -9.40 -20.81
CA VAL A 106 -5.93 -9.29 -19.83
C VAL A 106 -7.27 -9.70 -20.44
N LEU A 107 -7.57 -9.25 -21.66
CA LEU A 107 -8.82 -9.60 -22.36
C LEU A 107 -8.91 -11.08 -22.76
N SER A 108 -7.77 -11.79 -22.82
CA SER A 108 -7.77 -13.24 -23.09
C SER A 108 -8.27 -14.07 -21.92
N CYS A 109 -8.18 -13.55 -20.68
CA CYS A 109 -8.52 -14.29 -19.46
C CYS A 109 -9.71 -13.70 -18.68
N THR A 110 -10.12 -12.45 -18.97
CA THR A 110 -11.25 -11.81 -18.29
C THR A 110 -11.96 -10.79 -19.17
N VAL A 111 -13.19 -10.43 -18.79
CA VAL A 111 -14.01 -9.43 -19.48
C VAL A 111 -14.24 -8.19 -18.61
N PRO A 112 -14.43 -6.99 -19.20
CA PRO A 112 -14.85 -5.80 -18.47
C PRO A 112 -16.19 -6.02 -17.74
N ASN A 113 -16.31 -5.57 -16.49
CA ASN A 113 -17.55 -5.73 -15.71
C ASN A 113 -18.13 -4.42 -15.14
N ALA A 114 -17.32 -3.38 -15.00
CA ALA A 114 -17.81 -2.08 -14.56
C ALA A 114 -16.94 -0.92 -15.05
N PHE A 115 -17.60 0.22 -15.23
CA PHE A 115 -17.04 1.47 -15.73
C PHE A 115 -17.29 2.58 -14.70
N LEU A 116 -16.28 3.42 -14.48
CA LEU A 116 -16.35 4.57 -13.58
C LEU A 116 -15.72 5.77 -14.25
N ILE A 117 -16.39 6.92 -14.19
CA ILE A 117 -15.78 8.21 -14.53
C ILE A 117 -15.19 8.76 -13.24
N GLU A 118 -13.92 9.18 -13.30
CA GLU A 118 -13.21 9.78 -12.16
C GLU A 118 -13.72 11.23 -11.96
N SER A 119 -14.94 11.36 -11.44
CA SER A 119 -15.73 12.60 -11.39
C SER A 119 -15.03 13.73 -10.65
N THR A 120 -14.32 13.44 -9.56
CA THR A 120 -13.53 14.43 -8.81
C THR A 120 -12.41 14.99 -9.67
N SER A 121 -11.60 14.13 -10.30
CA SER A 121 -10.52 14.56 -11.19
C SER A 121 -11.05 15.27 -12.43
N LEU A 122 -12.23 14.88 -12.94
CA LEU A 122 -12.92 15.60 -14.00
C LEU A 122 -13.32 17.00 -13.57
N TYR A 123 -13.89 17.16 -12.38
CA TYR A 123 -14.26 18.46 -11.83
C TYR A 123 -13.03 19.36 -11.66
N GLU A 124 -11.98 18.86 -10.99
CA GLU A 124 -10.72 19.58 -10.80
C GLU A 124 -10.12 20.02 -12.14
N LYS A 125 -10.13 19.13 -13.14
CA LYS A 125 -9.59 19.45 -14.46
C LYS A 125 -10.41 20.52 -15.17
N LEU A 126 -11.74 20.46 -15.09
CA LEU A 126 -12.63 21.49 -15.65
C LEU A 126 -12.38 22.85 -14.98
N GLN A 127 -12.21 22.91 -13.66
CA GLN A 127 -11.89 24.16 -12.96
C GLN A 127 -10.51 24.70 -13.34
N SER A 128 -9.49 23.84 -13.38
CA SER A 128 -8.10 24.25 -13.68
C SER A 128 -7.93 24.87 -15.07
N GLU A 129 -8.81 24.52 -16.03
CA GLU A 129 -8.77 24.98 -17.42
C GLU A 129 -9.83 26.05 -17.71
N ASP A 130 -10.52 26.57 -16.68
CA ASP A 130 -11.70 27.45 -16.81
C ASP A 130 -12.72 26.96 -17.85
N ALA A 131 -12.94 25.65 -17.86
CA ALA A 131 -13.69 24.98 -18.91
C ALA A 131 -15.20 25.07 -18.69
N LYS A 132 -15.93 25.46 -19.73
CA LYS A 132 -17.40 25.60 -19.71
C LYS A 132 -18.06 24.41 -20.41
N LEU A 133 -19.10 23.86 -19.78
CA LEU A 133 -19.91 22.79 -20.38
C LEU A 133 -21.06 23.37 -21.19
N LYS A 134 -21.12 23.06 -22.48
CA LYS A 134 -22.16 23.50 -23.41
C LYS A 134 -23.05 22.34 -23.86
N TYR A 135 -24.29 22.63 -24.21
CA TYR A 135 -25.23 21.68 -24.82
C TYR A 135 -26.03 22.36 -25.93
N LYS A 136 -26.53 21.58 -26.90
CA LYS A 136 -27.39 22.10 -27.96
C LYS A 136 -28.85 22.14 -27.53
N LEU A 137 -29.52 23.26 -27.77
CA LEU A 137 -30.95 23.44 -27.62
C LEU A 137 -31.69 22.94 -28.88
N PRO A 138 -33.02 22.70 -28.81
CA PRO A 138 -33.81 22.23 -29.95
C PRO A 138 -33.80 23.18 -31.15
N ASP A 139 -33.63 24.48 -30.91
CA ASP A 139 -33.52 25.54 -31.92
C ASP A 139 -32.13 25.61 -32.59
N GLY A 140 -31.19 24.75 -32.17
CA GLY A 140 -29.83 24.70 -32.70
C GLY A 140 -28.83 25.62 -31.99
N THR A 141 -29.28 26.49 -31.07
CA THR A 141 -28.41 27.36 -30.29
C THR A 141 -27.64 26.59 -29.20
N GLU A 142 -26.52 27.14 -28.73
CA GLU A 142 -25.72 26.54 -27.66
C GLU A 142 -26.06 27.17 -26.30
N GLY A 143 -26.54 26.35 -25.37
CA GLY A 143 -26.71 26.72 -23.97
C GLY A 143 -25.48 26.34 -23.14
N ILE A 144 -25.20 27.09 -22.08
CA ILE A 144 -24.14 26.80 -21.11
C ILE A 144 -24.77 26.21 -19.85
N LEU A 145 -24.22 25.09 -19.34
CA LEU A 145 -24.65 24.53 -18.07
C LEU A 145 -24.22 25.45 -16.92
N ASN A 146 -25.17 25.81 -16.06
CA ASN A 146 -24.87 26.53 -14.82
C ASN A 146 -24.32 25.58 -13.74
N GLY A 147 -23.77 26.13 -12.65
CA GLY A 147 -23.15 25.35 -11.58
C GLY A 147 -24.05 24.25 -10.97
N LYS A 148 -25.35 24.50 -10.82
CA LYS A 148 -26.31 23.48 -10.32
C LYS A 148 -26.45 22.31 -11.31
N GLN A 149 -26.52 22.60 -12.60
CA GLN A 149 -26.62 21.58 -13.65
C GLN A 149 -25.32 20.79 -13.78
N VAL A 150 -24.15 21.45 -13.69
CA VAL A 150 -22.84 20.79 -13.68
C VAL A 150 -22.74 19.82 -12.50
N ASN A 151 -23.09 20.27 -11.29
CA ASN A 151 -23.09 19.40 -10.11
C ASN A 151 -24.05 18.21 -10.25
N ARG A 152 -25.24 18.42 -10.83
CA ARG A 152 -26.19 17.33 -11.10
C ARG A 152 -25.64 16.32 -12.11
N LEU A 153 -24.92 16.78 -13.13
CA LEU A 153 -24.24 15.92 -14.09
C LEU A 153 -23.15 15.11 -13.39
N LEU A 154 -22.25 15.75 -12.64
CA LEU A 154 -21.14 15.10 -11.95
C LEU A 154 -21.62 14.01 -10.97
N ARG A 155 -22.65 14.28 -10.18
CA ARG A 155 -23.27 13.28 -9.28
C ARG A 155 -23.82 12.05 -10.01
N LYS A 156 -24.26 12.22 -11.27
CA LYS A 156 -24.62 11.06 -12.10
C LYS A 156 -23.36 10.33 -12.54
N LEU A 157 -22.35 11.04 -13.07
CA LEU A 157 -21.11 10.45 -13.58
C LEU A 157 -20.28 9.73 -12.50
N GLU A 158 -20.37 10.14 -11.24
CA GLU A 158 -19.67 9.55 -10.09
C GLU A 158 -20.07 8.11 -9.77
N ARG A 159 -21.24 7.66 -10.25
CA ARG A 159 -21.73 6.30 -10.03
C ARG A 159 -20.87 5.27 -10.75
N VAL A 160 -20.77 4.10 -10.15
CA VAL A 160 -20.22 2.91 -10.82
C VAL A 160 -21.28 2.35 -11.75
N TYR A 161 -20.90 2.07 -12.98
CA TYR A 161 -21.79 1.57 -14.01
C TYR A 161 -21.43 0.14 -14.36
N GLU A 162 -22.38 -0.78 -14.22
CA GLU A 162 -22.20 -2.17 -14.62
C GLU A 162 -22.13 -2.29 -16.14
N ILE A 163 -21.16 -3.09 -16.61
CA ILE A 163 -20.98 -3.45 -18.01
C ILE A 163 -21.60 -4.84 -18.20
N LYS A 164 -22.58 -4.93 -19.09
CA LYS A 164 -23.21 -6.19 -19.47
C LYS A 164 -22.27 -7.04 -20.34
N PRO A 165 -22.54 -8.36 -20.49
CA PRO A 165 -21.76 -9.24 -21.35
C PRO A 165 -21.65 -8.76 -22.82
N ASP A 166 -22.64 -8.03 -23.32
CA ASP A 166 -22.65 -7.42 -24.65
C ASP A 166 -21.91 -6.07 -24.73
N LEU A 167 -21.16 -5.72 -23.67
CA LEU A 167 -20.43 -4.47 -23.47
C LEU A 167 -21.31 -3.22 -23.34
N THR A 168 -22.63 -3.36 -23.22
CA THR A 168 -23.53 -2.22 -23.01
C THR A 168 -23.58 -1.81 -21.54
N ILE A 169 -23.87 -0.53 -21.30
CA ILE A 169 -24.01 0.03 -19.96
C ILE A 169 -25.45 0.49 -19.77
N SER A 170 -26.11 -0.06 -18.74
CA SER A 170 -27.52 0.25 -18.43
C SER A 170 -27.63 1.38 -17.43
N ALA A 171 -27.62 2.64 -17.88
CA ALA A 171 -27.62 3.77 -16.95
C ALA A 171 -27.82 5.15 -17.62
N PRO A 172 -27.94 6.26 -16.86
CA PRO A 172 -28.22 7.61 -17.37
C PRO A 172 -27.11 8.23 -18.26
N LEU A 173 -26.23 7.42 -18.84
CA LEU A 173 -25.29 7.77 -19.92
C LEU A 173 -25.92 7.65 -21.31
N GLY A 174 -27.22 7.33 -21.38
CA GLY A 174 -27.94 7.13 -22.63
C GLY A 174 -27.59 5.78 -23.25
N LYS A 175 -27.62 5.69 -24.59
CA LYS A 175 -27.09 4.51 -25.28
C LYS A 175 -25.58 4.54 -25.11
N ALA A 176 -25.06 3.66 -24.26
CA ALA A 176 -23.66 3.60 -23.87
C ALA A 176 -23.10 2.19 -24.05
N LYS A 177 -21.93 2.06 -24.67
CA LYS A 177 -21.20 0.78 -24.80
C LYS A 177 -19.71 0.95 -24.66
N ILE A 178 -19.03 -0.05 -24.12
CA ILE A 178 -17.56 -0.13 -24.15
C ILE A 178 -17.13 -0.51 -25.57
N ARG A 179 -16.09 0.17 -26.05
CA ARG A 179 -15.39 -0.15 -27.29
C ARG A 179 -14.01 -0.69 -26.96
N ILE A 180 -13.72 -1.87 -27.47
CA ILE A 180 -12.40 -2.50 -27.40
C ILE A 180 -11.65 -2.13 -28.68
N ASN A 181 -10.56 -1.38 -28.55
CA ASN A 181 -9.62 -1.09 -29.64
C ASN A 181 -8.32 -1.87 -29.38
N ASN A 182 -7.42 -1.94 -30.37
CA ASN A 182 -6.20 -2.75 -30.28
C ASN A 182 -5.36 -2.53 -29.01
N LYS A 183 -5.31 -1.28 -28.50
CA LYS A 183 -4.52 -0.92 -27.31
C LYS A 183 -5.31 -0.22 -26.21
N THR A 184 -6.60 0.06 -26.42
CA THR A 184 -7.37 0.91 -25.50
C THR A 184 -8.80 0.44 -25.35
N LEU A 185 -9.33 0.59 -24.14
CA LEU A 185 -10.75 0.50 -23.85
C LEU A 185 -11.34 1.91 -23.78
N THR A 186 -12.40 2.18 -24.52
CA THR A 186 -13.10 3.47 -24.48
C THR A 186 -14.60 3.27 -24.29
N ILE A 187 -15.34 4.33 -23.97
CA ILE A 187 -16.82 4.32 -23.95
C ILE A 187 -17.40 5.10 -25.13
N ASP A 188 -18.52 4.63 -25.64
CA ASP A 188 -19.31 5.33 -26.63
C ASP A 188 -20.66 5.66 -26.04
N SER A 189 -20.87 6.91 -25.63
CA SER A 189 -22.09 7.37 -24.97
C SER A 189 -22.75 8.51 -25.74
N THR A 190 -24.05 8.37 -25.99
CA THR A 190 -24.81 9.44 -26.65
C THR A 190 -24.90 10.71 -25.81
N ILE A 191 -24.95 10.61 -24.47
CA ILE A 191 -25.01 11.79 -23.59
C ILE A 191 -23.64 12.49 -23.52
N LEU A 192 -22.55 11.74 -23.35
CA LEU A 192 -21.21 12.33 -23.28
C LEU A 192 -20.78 13.00 -24.60
N LYS A 193 -21.35 12.59 -25.74
CA LYS A 193 -21.15 13.25 -27.03
C LYS A 193 -22.00 14.51 -27.24
N LYS A 194 -23.17 14.58 -26.62
CA LYS A 194 -24.09 15.73 -26.73
C LYS A 194 -23.60 16.95 -25.95
N ILE A 195 -22.84 16.72 -24.88
CA ILE A 195 -22.25 17.79 -24.06
C ILE A 195 -20.87 18.12 -24.63
N LYS A 196 -20.60 19.41 -24.84
CA LYS A 196 -19.29 19.93 -25.23
C LYS A 196 -18.57 20.56 -24.04
N VAL A 197 -17.25 20.51 -24.06
CA VAL A 197 -16.33 21.18 -23.15
C VAL A 197 -15.60 22.24 -23.97
N SER A 198 -15.80 23.50 -23.58
CA SER A 198 -15.18 24.67 -24.18
C SER A 198 -14.04 25.14 -23.29
N TYR A 199 -12.80 25.04 -23.76
CA TYR A 199 -11.60 25.52 -23.07
C TYR A 199 -10.56 25.96 -24.09
N ASN A 200 -9.77 27.00 -23.80
CA ASN A 200 -8.71 27.51 -24.69
C ASN A 200 -9.18 27.75 -26.14
N ALA A 201 -10.36 28.36 -26.30
CA ALA A 201 -11.02 28.62 -27.59
C ALA A 201 -11.30 27.37 -28.45
N LYS A 202 -11.27 26.17 -27.87
CA LYS A 202 -11.60 24.90 -28.54
C LYS A 202 -12.82 24.25 -27.90
N ASP A 203 -13.69 23.73 -28.74
CA ASP A 203 -14.84 22.92 -28.33
C ASP A 203 -14.58 21.45 -28.65
N ILE A 204 -14.60 20.58 -27.65
CA ILE A 204 -14.58 19.13 -27.83
C ILE A 204 -15.74 18.49 -27.08
N THR A 205 -16.17 17.29 -27.46
CA THR A 205 -17.18 16.55 -26.66
C THR A 205 -16.66 16.22 -25.27
N LEU A 206 -17.53 16.14 -24.26
CA LEU A 206 -17.19 15.68 -22.91
C LEU A 206 -16.56 14.28 -22.92
N GLN A 207 -17.03 13.39 -23.81
CA GLN A 207 -16.41 12.08 -24.03
C GLN A 207 -14.91 12.20 -24.38
N SER A 208 -14.60 13.02 -25.39
CA SER A 208 -13.22 13.24 -25.83
C SER A 208 -12.37 13.92 -24.76
N PHE A 209 -12.95 14.84 -23.98
CA PHE A 209 -12.27 15.48 -22.85
C PHE A 209 -11.90 14.47 -21.76
N ILE A 210 -12.83 13.56 -21.41
CA ILE A 210 -12.58 12.47 -20.45
C ILE A 210 -11.45 11.56 -20.95
N PHE A 211 -11.45 11.17 -22.23
CA PHE A 211 -10.43 10.26 -22.77
C PHE A 211 -9.06 10.89 -22.87
N LYS A 212 -8.98 12.10 -23.40
CA LYS A 212 -7.71 12.83 -23.55
C LYS A 212 -6.98 12.99 -22.21
N ASN A 213 -7.74 13.13 -21.13
CA ASN A 213 -7.20 13.32 -19.78
C ASN A 213 -7.18 12.02 -18.94
N GLY A 214 -7.58 10.86 -19.49
CA GLY A 214 -7.58 9.58 -18.77
C GLY A 214 -8.53 9.52 -17.56
N LEU A 215 -9.64 10.28 -17.59
CA LEU A 215 -10.53 10.51 -16.44
C LEU A 215 -11.60 9.42 -16.25
N TYR A 216 -11.21 8.16 -16.44
CA TYR A 216 -12.09 7.00 -16.29
C TYR A 216 -11.29 5.75 -15.94
N SER A 217 -11.98 4.79 -15.36
CA SER A 217 -11.46 3.47 -15.04
C SER A 217 -12.47 2.39 -15.44
N ILE A 218 -11.93 1.21 -15.78
CA ILE A 218 -12.72 0.01 -16.08
C ILE A 218 -12.15 -1.12 -15.22
N THR A 219 -13.01 -1.83 -14.50
CA THR A 219 -12.65 -3.07 -13.81
C THR A 219 -13.07 -4.27 -14.63
N PHE A 220 -12.51 -5.43 -14.29
CA PHE A 220 -12.77 -6.69 -14.95
C PHE A 220 -13.43 -7.69 -14.01
N ALA A 221 -14.04 -8.74 -14.57
CA ALA A 221 -14.61 -9.85 -13.79
C ALA A 221 -13.58 -10.48 -12.86
N ASP A 222 -12.33 -10.63 -13.32
CA ASP A 222 -11.18 -10.89 -12.45
C ASP A 222 -10.74 -9.59 -11.74
N PRO A 223 -10.91 -9.50 -10.40
CA PRO A 223 -10.65 -8.29 -9.64
C PRO A 223 -9.16 -7.95 -9.52
N ARG A 224 -8.25 -8.80 -10.01
CA ARG A 224 -6.82 -8.50 -10.07
C ARG A 224 -6.51 -7.41 -11.09
N TYR A 225 -7.36 -7.21 -12.09
CA TYR A 225 -7.10 -6.28 -13.17
C TYR A 225 -7.94 -5.00 -13.09
N MET A 226 -7.34 -3.89 -13.49
CA MET A 226 -8.04 -2.64 -13.74
C MET A 226 -7.38 -1.89 -14.90
N TYR A 227 -8.20 -1.30 -15.75
CA TYR A 227 -7.78 -0.39 -16.80
C TYR A 227 -7.93 1.04 -16.31
N PHE A 228 -6.84 1.80 -16.39
CA PHE A 228 -6.75 3.17 -15.88
C PHE A 228 -5.74 3.97 -16.70
N MET A 229 -6.03 5.24 -16.97
CA MET A 229 -5.15 6.15 -17.72
C MET A 229 -4.58 5.56 -19.04
N GLY A 230 -5.36 4.72 -19.73
CA GLY A 230 -4.97 4.15 -21.02
C GLY A 230 -4.21 2.82 -20.95
N ASN A 231 -3.95 2.28 -19.75
CA ASN A 231 -3.19 1.04 -19.58
C ASN A 231 -3.93 0.07 -18.66
N CYS A 232 -3.64 -1.22 -18.81
CA CYS A 232 -4.06 -2.27 -17.88
C CYS A 232 -3.03 -2.45 -16.78
N PHE A 233 -3.51 -2.68 -15.56
CA PHE A 233 -2.70 -2.95 -14.39
C PHE A 233 -3.18 -4.20 -13.69
N GLU A 234 -2.24 -4.95 -13.14
CA GLU A 234 -2.42 -6.16 -12.36
C GLU A 234 -2.03 -5.91 -10.90
N ASN A 235 -2.89 -6.38 -10.00
CA ASN A 235 -2.65 -6.41 -8.57
C ASN A 235 -1.48 -7.36 -8.24
N SER A 236 -0.40 -6.82 -7.71
CA SER A 236 0.80 -7.54 -7.26
C SER A 236 0.81 -7.86 -5.76
N SER A 237 -0.23 -7.44 -5.01
CA SER A 237 -0.27 -7.62 -3.55
C SER A 237 -0.28 -9.09 -3.14
N GLY A 238 0.38 -9.36 -2.03
CA GLY A 238 0.56 -10.68 -1.46
C GLY A 238 1.81 -11.40 -1.96
N ILE A 239 2.42 -10.96 -3.07
CA ILE A 239 3.71 -11.46 -3.56
C ILE A 239 4.81 -10.42 -3.29
N SER A 240 4.54 -9.15 -3.60
CA SER A 240 5.49 -8.05 -3.43
C SER A 240 5.94 -7.84 -1.98
N GLU A 241 5.09 -8.15 -1.01
CA GLU A 241 5.35 -7.95 0.42
C GLU A 241 6.08 -9.13 1.08
N ILE A 242 6.18 -10.30 0.41
CA ILE A 242 6.77 -11.53 0.99
C ILE A 242 8.23 -11.31 1.35
N ASN A 243 9.01 -10.77 0.41
CA ASN A 243 10.45 -10.58 0.63
C ASN A 243 10.72 -9.68 1.84
N ASN A 244 9.95 -8.61 2.02
CA ASN A 244 10.10 -7.73 3.17
C ASN A 244 9.74 -8.41 4.48
N ILE A 245 8.70 -9.25 4.49
CA ILE A 245 8.37 -10.04 5.67
C ILE A 245 9.52 -11.01 5.98
N LEU A 246 10.09 -11.65 4.97
CA LEU A 246 11.23 -12.56 5.13
C LEU A 246 12.49 -11.82 5.62
N GLU A 247 12.76 -10.61 5.16
CA GLU A 247 13.87 -9.77 5.63
C GLU A 247 13.76 -9.43 7.12
N MET A 248 12.54 -9.31 7.65
CA MET A 248 12.32 -9.07 9.09
C MET A 248 12.52 -10.32 9.96
N LEU A 249 12.54 -11.52 9.35
CA LEU A 249 12.66 -12.78 10.08
C LEU A 249 14.12 -13.22 10.15
N VAL A 250 14.68 -13.22 11.36
CA VAL A 250 16.06 -13.68 11.60
C VAL A 250 16.03 -15.13 12.10
N PRO A 251 16.52 -16.11 11.31
CA PRO A 251 16.58 -17.49 11.75
C PRO A 251 17.58 -17.66 12.89
N LYS A 252 17.20 -18.41 13.92
CA LYS A 252 18.09 -18.80 15.03
C LYS A 252 18.13 -20.32 15.09
N ALA A 253 19.32 -20.91 14.92
CA ALA A 253 19.51 -22.36 14.87
C ALA A 253 18.92 -23.08 16.09
N ASN A 254 19.05 -22.47 17.27
CA ASN A 254 18.62 -23.04 18.54
C ASN A 254 17.10 -23.17 18.68
N ILE A 255 16.31 -22.46 17.85
CA ILE A 255 14.84 -22.54 17.87
C ILE A 255 14.32 -23.84 17.23
N GLN A 256 15.08 -24.44 16.29
CA GLN A 256 14.63 -25.62 15.53
C GLN A 256 14.31 -26.83 16.41
N ASN A 257 15.00 -26.98 17.53
CA ASN A 257 14.89 -28.13 18.43
C ASN A 257 13.97 -27.86 19.64
N VAL A 258 13.31 -26.71 19.67
CA VAL A 258 12.42 -26.37 20.78
C VAL A 258 11.18 -27.25 20.76
N SER A 259 10.86 -27.84 21.91
CA SER A 259 9.75 -28.80 22.06
C SER A 259 8.53 -28.24 22.77
N SER A 260 8.64 -27.03 23.35
CA SER A 260 7.56 -26.39 24.11
C SER A 260 7.84 -24.90 24.32
N GLU A 261 6.81 -24.13 24.71
CA GLU A 261 7.00 -22.71 25.03
C GLU A 261 7.81 -22.54 26.33
N LYS A 262 7.40 -23.19 27.42
CA LYS A 262 7.98 -23.03 28.78
C LYS A 262 8.49 -24.34 29.40
N GLY A 263 8.25 -25.47 28.74
CA GLY A 263 8.49 -26.81 29.28
C GLY A 263 7.69 -27.14 30.52
N ILE A 264 8.30 -27.95 31.40
CA ILE A 264 7.69 -28.41 32.64
C ILE A 264 8.09 -27.45 33.76
N LEU A 265 7.11 -26.93 34.48
CA LEU A 265 7.35 -26.08 35.65
C LEU A 265 7.29 -26.91 36.92
N LEU A 266 8.42 -27.03 37.62
CA LEU A 266 8.53 -27.68 38.92
C LEU A 266 8.81 -26.64 40.01
N GLY A 267 8.34 -26.94 41.22
CA GLY A 267 8.58 -26.08 42.38
C GLY A 267 10.08 -25.95 42.66
N GLY A 268 10.54 -24.72 42.88
CA GLY A 268 11.93 -24.44 43.25
C GLY A 268 12.95 -24.43 42.12
N MET A 269 12.55 -24.64 40.85
CA MET A 269 13.44 -24.45 39.69
C MET A 269 13.98 -23.03 39.62
N THR A 270 15.24 -22.88 39.21
CA THR A 270 15.93 -21.58 39.09
C THR A 270 16.07 -21.10 37.65
N GLN A 271 15.77 -21.98 36.67
CA GLN A 271 15.82 -21.72 35.23
C GLN A 271 14.64 -22.44 34.54
N PHE A 272 14.27 -21.99 33.35
CA PHE A 272 13.28 -22.68 32.52
C PHE A 272 13.79 -24.05 32.05
N SER A 273 12.88 -24.91 31.60
CA SER A 273 13.25 -26.24 31.10
C SER A 273 14.16 -26.11 29.88
N ASN A 274 15.26 -26.87 29.88
CA ASN A 274 16.19 -26.94 28.74
C ASN A 274 15.43 -27.31 27.46
N GLY A 275 15.65 -26.54 26.38
CA GLY A 275 15.00 -26.76 25.10
C GLY A 275 13.56 -26.24 25.03
N SER A 276 13.13 -25.42 25.98
CA SER A 276 11.93 -24.58 25.86
C SER A 276 12.25 -23.25 25.15
N MET A 277 11.25 -22.58 24.58
CA MET A 277 11.46 -21.27 23.94
C MET A 277 12.01 -20.24 24.93
N PHE A 278 11.52 -20.26 26.17
CA PHE A 278 11.98 -19.34 27.23
C PHE A 278 13.46 -19.56 27.55
N ASP A 279 13.90 -20.80 27.72
CA ASP A 279 15.31 -21.16 27.91
C ASP A 279 16.18 -20.73 26.72
N VAL A 280 15.72 -20.95 25.48
CA VAL A 280 16.47 -20.49 24.29
C VAL A 280 16.61 -18.97 24.23
N VAL A 281 15.56 -18.22 24.58
CA VAL A 281 15.60 -16.76 24.62
C VAL A 281 16.57 -16.25 25.69
N GLU A 282 16.51 -16.79 26.91
CA GLU A 282 17.46 -16.44 27.98
C GLU A 282 18.91 -16.74 27.58
N ASN A 283 19.15 -17.84 26.88
CA ASN A 283 20.49 -18.19 26.37
C ASN A 283 20.98 -17.24 25.27
N ILE A 284 20.10 -16.86 24.31
CA ILE A 284 20.43 -15.89 23.25
C ILE A 284 20.82 -14.53 23.84
N HIS A 285 20.14 -14.11 24.90
CA HIS A 285 20.34 -12.82 25.55
C HIS A 285 21.24 -12.88 26.79
N SER A 286 21.92 -14.00 27.04
CA SER A 286 22.76 -14.20 28.24
C SER A 286 23.90 -13.19 28.39
N GLY A 287 24.29 -12.51 27.31
CA GLY A 287 25.27 -11.42 27.30
C GLY A 287 24.70 -10.02 27.58
N ASP A 288 23.37 -9.88 27.68
CA ASP A 288 22.71 -8.61 27.99
C ASP A 288 22.90 -8.26 29.48
N ASP A 289 22.90 -6.96 29.80
CA ASP A 289 23.07 -6.48 31.18
C ASP A 289 21.93 -6.92 32.10
N TYR A 290 20.71 -6.97 31.56
CA TYR A 290 19.51 -7.36 32.30
C TYR A 290 18.57 -8.14 31.41
N ILE A 291 17.99 -9.21 31.96
CA ILE A 291 16.94 -10.03 31.35
C ILE A 291 15.82 -10.14 32.38
N PHE A 292 14.62 -9.69 32.03
CA PHE A 292 13.44 -9.73 32.88
C PHE A 292 12.35 -10.62 32.26
N CYS A 293 11.61 -11.35 33.09
CA CYS A 293 10.48 -12.20 32.69
C CYS A 293 9.15 -11.60 33.18
N ASP A 294 8.26 -11.19 32.27
CA ASP A 294 6.99 -10.49 32.60
C ASP A 294 5.71 -11.29 32.30
N ASP A 295 5.82 -12.53 31.79
CA ASP A 295 4.74 -13.46 31.42
C ASP A 295 3.72 -13.74 32.57
N LEU A 296 2.66 -12.92 32.70
CA LEU A 296 1.63 -12.95 33.75
C LEU A 296 0.33 -12.17 33.41
N GLY A 297 -0.26 -12.37 32.22
CA GLY A 297 -1.64 -12.02 31.84
C GLY A 297 -1.95 -10.53 31.59
N ASN A 298 -1.08 -9.62 32.02
CA ASN A 298 -1.03 -8.20 31.62
C ASN A 298 0.44 -7.84 31.39
N GLU A 299 1.11 -8.69 30.61
CA GLU A 299 2.51 -8.50 30.25
C GLU A 299 2.69 -7.45 29.16
N TRP A 300 3.84 -6.77 29.19
CA TRP A 300 4.30 -5.96 28.07
C TRP A 300 4.96 -6.86 27.01
N ALA A 301 5.66 -7.89 27.46
CA ALA A 301 6.26 -8.96 26.67
C ALA A 301 6.55 -10.17 27.58
N ASP A 302 6.91 -11.33 27.02
CA ASP A 302 7.33 -12.47 27.82
C ASP A 302 8.69 -12.20 28.49
N HIS A 303 9.64 -11.64 27.74
CA HIS A 303 10.91 -11.13 28.25
C HIS A 303 11.19 -9.69 27.83
N ILE A 304 11.89 -8.96 28.69
CA ILE A 304 12.42 -7.62 28.40
C ILE A 304 13.91 -7.63 28.70
N THR A 305 14.74 -7.30 27.70
CA THR A 305 16.21 -7.28 27.88
C THR A 305 16.79 -5.90 27.63
N PHE A 306 17.92 -5.62 28.29
CA PHE A 306 18.65 -4.36 28.20
C PHE A 306 20.11 -4.65 27.87
N ASN A 307 20.59 -4.11 26.76
CA ASN A 307 21.98 -4.19 26.38
C ASN A 307 22.55 -2.77 26.29
N LYS A 308 23.43 -2.40 27.24
CA LYS A 308 24.05 -1.07 27.27
C LYS A 308 25.07 -0.89 26.16
N SER A 309 25.78 -1.96 25.77
CA SER A 309 26.79 -1.89 24.72
C SER A 309 26.20 -1.55 23.36
N GLU A 310 25.02 -2.12 23.05
CA GLU A 310 24.25 -1.83 21.83
C GLU A 310 23.27 -0.67 22.02
N SER A 311 23.12 -0.16 23.25
CA SER A 311 22.12 0.84 23.63
C SER A 311 20.70 0.47 23.18
N CYS A 312 20.34 -0.81 23.34
CA CYS A 312 19.08 -1.36 22.87
C CYS A 312 18.25 -1.96 24.03
N ILE A 313 16.93 -1.92 23.85
CA ILE A 313 15.94 -2.56 24.73
C ILE A 313 15.12 -3.50 23.85
N CYS A 314 15.03 -4.78 24.22
CA CYS A 314 14.28 -5.76 23.45
C CYS A 314 13.03 -6.21 24.20
N PHE A 315 11.89 -6.15 23.53
CA PHE A 315 10.62 -6.73 23.99
C PHE A 315 10.38 -8.03 23.22
N ILE A 316 10.32 -9.15 23.93
CA ILE A 316 10.35 -10.48 23.32
C ILE A 316 9.10 -11.26 23.70
N HIS A 317 8.34 -11.70 22.71
CA HIS A 317 7.29 -12.69 22.88
C HIS A 317 7.76 -14.05 22.35
N SER A 318 7.68 -15.05 23.20
CA SER A 318 8.06 -16.44 22.94
C SER A 318 6.82 -17.24 22.58
N LYS A 319 6.86 -17.91 21.42
CA LYS A 319 5.76 -18.75 20.95
C LYS A 319 6.30 -20.07 20.43
N HIS A 320 5.60 -21.15 20.75
CA HIS A 320 5.83 -22.48 20.21
C HIS A 320 4.51 -23.07 19.70
N GLY A 321 4.56 -23.80 18.59
CA GLY A 321 3.41 -24.48 18.01
C GLY A 321 3.78 -25.25 16.76
N ASP A 322 2.80 -25.94 16.20
CA ASP A 322 2.99 -26.74 14.99
C ASP A 322 3.40 -25.89 13.80
N LYS A 323 4.24 -26.46 12.92
CA LYS A 323 4.59 -25.84 11.64
C LYS A 323 3.31 -25.57 10.85
N SER A 324 3.11 -24.33 10.45
CA SER A 324 1.89 -23.90 9.77
C SER A 324 2.18 -22.82 8.73
N THR A 325 1.42 -22.83 7.65
CA THR A 325 1.32 -21.75 6.65
C THR A 325 0.01 -20.97 6.78
N SER A 326 -0.71 -21.14 7.90
CA SER A 326 -2.00 -20.50 8.14
C SER A 326 -1.87 -18.99 8.35
N ALA A 327 -2.70 -18.23 7.64
CA ALA A 327 -2.79 -16.78 7.80
C ALA A 327 -3.17 -16.37 9.24
N SER A 328 -4.01 -17.15 9.93
CA SER A 328 -4.38 -16.90 11.33
C SER A 328 -3.17 -17.03 12.26
N LYS A 329 -2.29 -18.00 12.02
CA LYS A 329 -1.07 -18.18 12.83
C LYS A 329 -0.04 -17.08 12.60
N LEU A 330 0.10 -16.60 11.35
CA LEU A 330 0.90 -15.42 11.08
C LEU A 330 0.30 -14.18 11.76
N HIS A 331 -1.02 -14.03 11.76
CA HIS A 331 -1.70 -12.94 12.44
C HIS A 331 -1.47 -12.95 13.96
N ASP A 332 -1.42 -14.12 14.59
CA ASP A 332 -1.08 -14.24 16.01
C ASP A 332 0.31 -13.65 16.31
N VAL A 333 1.31 -13.93 15.46
CA VAL A 333 2.68 -13.41 15.60
C VAL A 333 2.70 -11.89 15.40
N VAL A 334 2.06 -11.40 14.33
CA VAL A 334 1.94 -9.96 14.05
C VAL A 334 1.24 -9.23 15.21
N GLY A 335 0.21 -9.84 15.80
CA GLY A 335 -0.50 -9.31 16.96
C GLY A 335 0.42 -9.09 18.17
N GLN A 336 1.37 -9.99 18.44
CA GLN A 336 2.35 -9.78 19.50
C GLN A 336 3.33 -8.63 19.18
N GLY A 337 3.74 -8.49 17.92
CA GLY A 337 4.56 -7.36 17.49
C GLY A 337 3.85 -6.01 17.68
N ILE A 338 2.55 -5.95 17.36
CA ILE A 338 1.73 -4.74 17.58
C ILE A 338 1.60 -4.42 19.07
N LYS A 339 1.44 -5.43 19.94
CA LYS A 339 1.46 -5.21 21.40
C LYS A 339 2.77 -4.62 21.88
N ASN A 340 3.91 -5.17 21.42
CA ASN A 340 5.23 -4.62 21.76
C ASN A 340 5.34 -3.14 21.36
N LEU A 341 4.93 -2.79 20.14
CA LEU A 341 4.92 -1.39 19.66
C LEU A 341 4.08 -0.48 20.55
N GLY A 342 2.93 -0.96 21.04
CA GLY A 342 2.06 -0.23 21.97
C GLY A 342 2.76 0.10 23.30
N TYR A 343 3.68 -0.75 23.75
CA TYR A 343 4.44 -0.56 24.97
C TYR A 343 5.80 0.11 24.77
N MET A 344 6.18 0.53 23.55
CA MET A 344 7.45 1.24 23.32
C MET A 344 7.48 2.67 23.86
N TYR A 345 6.32 3.28 24.12
CA TYR A 345 6.20 4.67 24.59
C TYR A 345 5.99 4.80 26.10
N PHE A 346 6.49 3.84 26.88
CA PHE A 346 6.43 3.88 28.34
C PHE A 346 7.36 4.96 28.91
N ASN A 347 7.00 5.53 30.05
CA ASN A 347 7.84 6.48 30.77
C ASN A 347 8.54 5.80 31.97
N THR A 348 9.47 6.52 32.61
CA THR A 348 10.23 6.03 33.77
C THR A 348 9.33 5.61 34.93
N SER A 349 8.22 6.32 35.18
CA SER A 349 7.27 5.95 36.24
C SER A 349 6.58 4.62 35.95
N ASP A 350 6.10 4.42 34.71
CA ASP A 350 5.43 3.17 34.30
C ASP A 350 6.36 1.97 34.51
N PHE A 351 7.63 2.10 34.13
CA PHE A 351 8.62 1.04 34.32
C PHE A 351 8.96 0.81 35.79
N THR A 352 9.07 1.88 36.57
CA THR A 352 9.36 1.78 38.01
C THR A 352 8.23 1.03 38.74
N ASP A 353 6.98 1.30 38.38
CA ASP A 353 5.82 0.62 38.94
C ASP A 353 5.76 -0.84 38.49
N LYS A 354 6.16 -1.13 37.24
CA LYS A 354 6.31 -2.50 36.73
C LYS A 354 7.36 -3.29 37.53
N ILE A 355 8.52 -2.69 37.82
CA ILE A 355 9.56 -3.31 38.65
C ILE A 355 9.03 -3.62 40.04
N ARG A 356 8.39 -2.64 40.70
CA ARG A 356 7.89 -2.80 42.07
C ARG A 356 6.78 -3.85 42.17
N SER A 357 5.86 -3.86 41.21
CA SER A 357 4.67 -4.70 41.26
C SER A 357 4.92 -6.13 40.79
N LYS A 358 5.78 -6.31 39.76
CA LYS A 358 5.97 -7.59 39.06
C LYS A 358 7.40 -8.11 39.08
N LEU A 359 8.39 -7.37 38.60
CA LEU A 359 9.73 -7.90 38.28
C LEU A 359 10.61 -8.20 39.51
N ARG A 360 10.24 -7.71 40.72
CA ARG A 360 10.95 -8.07 41.97
C ARG A 360 10.55 -9.41 42.58
N LYS A 361 9.60 -10.12 41.99
CA LYS A 361 9.05 -11.37 42.54
C LYS A 361 9.59 -12.58 41.78
N ASN A 362 9.58 -13.74 42.41
CA ASN A 362 9.85 -14.98 41.69
C ASN A 362 8.75 -15.24 40.64
N TYR A 363 9.12 -15.93 39.57
CA TYR A 363 8.20 -16.37 38.54
C TYR A 363 7.21 -17.40 39.10
N ILE A 364 5.92 -17.20 38.80
CA ILE A 364 4.83 -18.10 39.18
C ILE A 364 4.11 -18.46 37.88
N GLY A 365 4.30 -19.68 37.39
CA GLY A 365 3.61 -20.14 36.20
C GLY A 365 2.42 -21.03 36.53
N VAL A 366 1.62 -21.37 35.51
CA VAL A 366 0.53 -22.34 35.61
C VAL A 366 0.94 -23.61 34.90
N TYR A 367 0.91 -24.73 35.62
CA TYR A 367 1.15 -26.07 35.05
C TYR A 367 0.03 -27.00 35.49
N ASN A 368 -0.58 -27.73 34.54
CA ASN A 368 -1.74 -28.60 34.79
C ASN A 368 -2.87 -27.92 35.62
N LYS A 369 -3.21 -26.66 35.27
CA LYS A 369 -4.23 -25.82 35.94
C LYS A 369 -3.93 -25.50 37.42
N LYS A 370 -2.68 -25.68 37.88
CA LYS A 370 -2.22 -25.31 39.22
C LYS A 370 -1.10 -24.28 39.13
N SER A 371 -1.12 -23.29 40.03
CA SER A 371 -0.02 -22.32 40.15
C SER A 371 1.20 -22.98 40.78
N VAL A 372 2.35 -22.88 40.14
CA VAL A 372 3.63 -23.42 40.61
C VAL A 372 4.58 -22.25 40.90
N SER A 373 5.01 -22.12 42.16
CA SER A 373 5.99 -21.12 42.57
C SER A 373 7.40 -21.64 42.28
N THR A 374 8.17 -20.87 41.50
CA THR A 374 9.55 -21.20 41.15
C THR A 374 10.54 -20.32 41.94
N LYS A 375 11.84 -20.56 41.75
CA LYS A 375 12.94 -19.67 42.17
C LYS A 375 13.55 -18.93 40.98
N ILE A 376 12.97 -19.04 39.79
CA ILE A 376 13.35 -18.23 38.62
C ILE A 376 13.04 -16.77 38.99
N LYS A 377 14.05 -15.90 38.85
CA LYS A 377 13.87 -14.47 39.06
C LYS A 377 13.23 -13.87 37.81
N LYS A 378 12.28 -12.98 38.04
CA LYS A 378 11.71 -12.15 36.98
C LYS A 378 12.60 -10.99 36.63
#